data_AF-A0A316DF60-F1
#
_entry.id   AF-A0A316DF60-F1
#
_cell.length_a   1.000
_cell.length_b   1.000
_cell.length_c   1.000
_cell.angle_alpha   90.00
_cell.angle_beta   90.00
_cell.angle_gamma   90.00
#
_symmetry.space_group_name_H-M   'P 1'
#
loop_
_entity.id
_entity.type
_entity.pdbx_description
1 polymer ?
#
loop_
_entity_poly.entity_id
_entity_poly.type
_entity_poly.pdbx_seq_one_letter_code
_entity_poly.pdbx_strand_id
1 'polypeptide(L)'
;MKIITCISDEEDIGYKYALKASCTYHNLDLITLLHTSEWSTHRNKDLYLKSYLLTLPKNEIILFTDGYDTIFIGGEKQILKRYELVSPESGIVISTEKYCSPDSSLTNLYPLVRTQYRFLNSGGIIGKVSDILELLEKVSVLNSENENIVSNQYKWSNQYLWTQVFLKEKDLNIKLDINCELFQTIPNSIESGYKYAIVSNIKEREKMIINSIDTILSEFMMNDGITIKNISTNTYPIHLHFCGDLMKSAMFMEPFNQFIGFVNNEVLA
;
A
#
# COMPACT_ATOMS: atom_id res chain seq x y z
N MET A 1 -4.98 -2.77 17.80
CA MET A 1 -5.24 -3.00 16.36
C MET A 1 -4.24 -4.01 15.84
N LYS A 2 -4.49 -4.66 14.69
CA LYS A 2 -3.52 -5.58 14.07
C LYS A 2 -3.00 -5.03 12.75
N ILE A 3 -1.70 -5.12 12.50
CA ILE A 3 -1.11 -4.91 11.17
C ILE A 3 -1.04 -6.27 10.48
N ILE A 4 -1.58 -6.40 9.28
CA ILE A 4 -1.66 -7.67 8.57
C ILE A 4 -0.94 -7.53 7.25
N THR A 5 -0.07 -8.49 6.92
CA THR A 5 0.55 -8.56 5.60
C THR A 5 0.47 -9.97 5.04
N CYS A 6 0.63 -10.11 3.73
CA CYS A 6 0.71 -11.40 3.05
C CYS A 6 1.97 -11.44 2.19
N ILE A 7 2.78 -12.48 2.42
CA ILE A 7 4.08 -12.68 1.78
C ILE A 7 4.26 -14.13 1.36
N SER A 8 5.26 -14.40 0.52
CA SER A 8 5.68 -15.73 0.10
C SER A 8 7.06 -16.15 0.59
N ASP A 9 7.84 -15.21 1.12
CA ASP A 9 9.22 -15.39 1.54
C ASP A 9 9.51 -14.54 2.78
N GLU A 10 9.79 -15.19 3.91
CA GLU A 10 10.14 -14.50 5.16
C GLU A 10 11.57 -13.93 5.17
N GLU A 11 12.40 -14.35 4.23
CA GLU A 11 13.78 -13.85 4.07
C GLU A 11 13.88 -12.72 3.03
N ASP A 12 12.77 -12.30 2.39
CA ASP A 12 12.77 -11.10 1.55
C ASP A 12 13.25 -9.89 2.37
N ILE A 13 14.26 -9.20 1.83
CA ILE A 13 14.93 -8.12 2.54
C ILE A 13 14.01 -6.94 2.87
N GLY A 14 12.98 -6.69 2.06
CA GLY A 14 12.01 -5.63 2.28
C GLY A 14 11.01 -5.97 3.37
N TYR A 15 10.59 -7.23 3.44
CA TYR A 15 9.83 -7.70 4.59
C TYR A 15 10.68 -7.65 5.86
N LYS A 16 11.86 -8.29 5.87
CA LYS A 16 12.66 -8.47 7.07
C LYS A 16 13.21 -7.16 7.63
N TYR A 17 13.84 -6.35 6.78
CA TYR A 17 14.56 -5.16 7.20
C TYR A 17 13.74 -3.88 7.09
N ALA A 18 12.63 -3.86 6.33
CA ALA A 18 11.78 -2.69 6.21
C ALA A 18 10.47 -2.85 7.01
N LEU A 19 9.51 -3.67 6.55
CA LEU A 19 8.20 -3.79 7.20
C LEU A 19 8.30 -4.37 8.62
N LYS A 20 8.90 -5.57 8.78
CA LYS A 20 8.99 -6.27 10.07
C LYS A 20 9.83 -5.51 11.09
N ALA A 21 10.97 -4.97 10.65
CA ALA A 21 11.83 -4.16 11.51
C ALA A 21 11.11 -2.89 11.99
N SER A 22 10.45 -2.15 11.09
CA SER A 22 9.72 -0.94 11.46
C SER A 22 8.50 -1.21 12.34
N CYS A 23 7.77 -2.31 12.11
CA CYS A 23 6.71 -2.75 13.02
C CYS A 23 7.25 -3.06 14.41
N THR A 24 8.36 -3.79 14.52
CA THR A 24 9.00 -4.10 15.82
C THR A 24 9.40 -2.81 16.53
N TYR A 25 10.10 -1.90 15.83
CA TYR A 25 10.56 -0.62 16.37
C TYR A 25 9.41 0.23 16.93
N HIS A 26 8.26 0.24 16.24
CA HIS A 26 7.08 0.99 16.65
C HIS A 26 6.09 0.22 17.54
N ASN A 27 6.47 -0.98 18.01
CA ASN A 27 5.63 -1.87 18.82
C ASN A 27 4.25 -2.14 18.18
N LEU A 28 4.24 -2.42 16.88
CA LEU A 28 3.05 -2.78 16.11
C LEU A 28 2.86 -4.30 16.09
N ASP A 29 1.63 -4.77 16.34
CA ASP A 29 1.25 -6.19 16.29
C ASP A 29 1.14 -6.65 14.82
N LEU A 30 2.27 -7.06 14.24
CA LEU A 30 2.38 -7.57 12.88
C LEU A 30 2.01 -9.04 12.78
N ILE A 31 0.98 -9.33 11.98
CA ILE A 31 0.54 -10.66 11.60
C ILE A 31 0.95 -10.93 10.15
N THR A 32 1.78 -11.96 9.98
CA THR A 32 2.30 -12.36 8.68
C THR A 32 1.54 -13.59 8.16
N LEU A 33 0.81 -13.41 7.06
CA LEU A 33 0.11 -14.47 6.36
C LEU A 33 1.01 -15.06 5.27
N LEU A 34 1.72 -16.15 5.61
CA LEU A 34 2.68 -16.78 4.71
C LEU A 34 2.00 -17.69 3.67
N HIS A 35 2.22 -17.40 2.39
CA HIS A 35 1.84 -18.23 1.26
C HIS A 35 3.05 -19.04 0.78
N THR A 36 3.08 -20.34 1.09
CA THR A 36 4.22 -21.21 0.79
C THR A 36 4.18 -21.87 -0.59
N SER A 37 3.10 -21.66 -1.35
CA SER A 37 2.93 -22.22 -2.70
C SER A 37 3.35 -21.22 -3.78
N GLU A 38 3.24 -21.62 -5.05
CA GLU A 38 3.51 -20.73 -6.17
C GLU A 38 2.57 -19.51 -6.14
N TRP A 39 3.16 -18.32 -6.14
CA TRP A 39 2.43 -17.06 -6.16
C TRP A 39 1.84 -16.78 -7.55
N SER A 40 0.71 -17.42 -7.85
CA SER A 40 0.08 -17.37 -9.17
C SER A 40 -0.73 -16.09 -9.43
N THR A 41 -1.08 -15.33 -8.40
CA THR A 41 -1.91 -14.13 -8.54
C THR A 41 -1.81 -13.19 -7.33
N HIS A 42 -1.93 -11.88 -7.56
CA HIS A 42 -2.02 -10.89 -6.48
C HIS A 42 -3.29 -11.07 -5.63
N ARG A 43 -4.30 -11.79 -6.14
CA ARG A 43 -5.53 -12.15 -5.42
C ARG A 43 -5.30 -13.07 -4.23
N ASN A 44 -4.15 -13.74 -4.14
CA ASN A 44 -3.81 -14.55 -2.97
C ASN A 44 -3.91 -13.73 -1.68
N LYS A 45 -3.55 -12.44 -1.73
CA LYS A 45 -3.70 -11.49 -0.62
C LYS A 45 -5.14 -11.46 -0.08
N ASP A 46 -6.14 -11.35 -0.97
CA ASP A 46 -7.56 -11.31 -0.59
C ASP A 46 -8.01 -12.59 0.12
N LEU A 47 -7.58 -13.75 -0.39
CA LEU A 47 -8.00 -15.06 0.14
C LEU A 47 -7.42 -15.32 1.53
N TYR A 48 -6.13 -15.03 1.71
CA TYR A 48 -5.46 -15.18 3.00
C TYR A 48 -5.99 -14.18 4.01
N LEU A 49 -6.17 -12.91 3.60
CA LEU A 49 -6.76 -11.88 4.45
C LEU A 49 -8.16 -12.29 4.88
N LYS A 50 -9.06 -12.65 3.95
CA LYS A 50 -10.43 -13.10 4.27
C LYS A 50 -10.44 -14.24 5.29
N SER A 51 -9.61 -15.26 5.06
CA SER A 51 -9.51 -16.43 5.94
C SER A 51 -9.08 -16.06 7.36
N TYR A 52 -8.11 -15.16 7.50
CA TYR A 52 -7.66 -14.69 8.80
C TYR A 52 -8.71 -13.80 9.49
N LEU A 53 -9.32 -12.86 8.75
CA LEU A 53 -10.33 -11.95 9.30
C LEU A 53 -11.57 -12.67 9.86
N LEU A 54 -11.95 -13.82 9.28
CA LEU A 54 -13.02 -14.66 9.81
C LEU A 54 -12.75 -15.21 11.22
N THR A 55 -11.49 -15.18 11.69
CA THR A 55 -11.11 -15.61 13.05
C THR A 55 -11.11 -14.48 14.07
N LEU A 56 -11.29 -13.23 13.65
CA LEU A 56 -11.19 -12.04 14.50
C LEU A 56 -12.56 -11.49 14.93
N PRO A 57 -12.62 -10.72 16.03
CA PRO A 57 -13.82 -9.98 16.41
C PRO A 57 -14.23 -8.98 15.33
N LYS A 58 -15.54 -8.89 15.04
CA LYS A 58 -16.08 -8.03 13.97
C LYS A 58 -15.73 -6.54 14.10
N ASN A 59 -15.52 -6.07 15.32
CA ASN A 59 -15.22 -4.67 15.66
C ASN A 59 -13.72 -4.38 15.82
N GLU A 60 -12.85 -5.38 15.70
CA GLU A 60 -11.40 -5.17 15.70
C GLU A 60 -11.02 -4.28 14.51
N ILE A 61 -10.13 -3.31 14.73
CA ILE A 61 -9.56 -2.51 13.66
C ILE A 61 -8.28 -3.19 13.18
N ILE A 62 -8.17 -3.38 11.88
CA ILE A 62 -6.97 -3.93 11.26
C ILE A 62 -6.46 -2.97 10.20
N LEU A 63 -5.15 -3.02 9.93
CA LEU A 63 -4.52 -2.38 8.78
C LEU A 63 -3.81 -3.46 7.95
N PHE A 64 -4.28 -3.68 6.73
CA PHE A 64 -3.61 -4.53 5.75
C PHE A 64 -2.58 -3.74 4.95
N THR A 65 -1.39 -4.30 4.74
CA THR A 65 -0.32 -3.70 3.96
C THR A 65 0.44 -4.71 3.10
N ASP A 66 0.98 -4.23 1.97
CA ASP A 66 1.95 -4.98 1.17
C ASP A 66 3.23 -5.26 1.97
N GLY A 67 3.87 -6.39 1.71
CA GLY A 67 4.86 -6.98 2.61
C GLY A 67 6.32 -6.65 2.30
N TYR A 68 6.64 -6.29 1.06
CA TYR A 68 8.04 -6.26 0.59
C TYR A 68 8.56 -4.86 0.27
N ASP A 69 7.69 -3.87 0.23
CA ASP A 69 7.97 -2.52 -0.25
C ASP A 69 7.27 -1.48 0.63
N THR A 70 7.07 -1.80 1.90
CA THR A 70 6.41 -0.90 2.86
C THR A 70 7.19 -0.71 4.15
N ILE A 71 7.01 0.47 4.74
CA ILE A 71 7.69 0.91 5.97
C ILE A 71 6.71 1.69 6.84
N PHE A 72 6.70 1.42 8.14
CA PHE A 72 6.05 2.30 9.12
C PHE A 72 7.03 3.29 9.73
N ILE A 73 6.64 4.55 9.83
CA ILE A 73 7.41 5.60 10.52
C ILE A 73 6.63 6.16 11.73
N GLY A 74 5.64 5.42 12.22
CA GLY A 74 4.86 5.74 13.40
C GLY A 74 4.10 4.54 13.97
N GLY A 75 3.78 4.60 15.27
CA GLY A 75 3.09 3.52 16.00
C GLY A 75 1.56 3.63 16.03
N GLU A 76 0.91 2.66 16.70
CA GLU A 76 -0.54 2.45 16.68
C GLU A 76 -1.37 3.71 17.00
N LYS A 77 -1.01 4.46 18.05
CA LYS A 77 -1.75 5.69 18.43
C LYS A 77 -1.77 6.72 17.29
N GLN A 78 -0.68 6.81 16.53
CA GLN A 78 -0.57 7.73 15.40
C GLN A 78 -1.37 7.25 14.19
N ILE A 79 -1.43 5.93 13.97
CA ILE A 79 -2.25 5.28 12.94
C ILE A 79 -3.72 5.53 13.20
N LEU A 80 -4.20 5.21 14.40
CA LEU A 80 -5.62 5.38 14.75
C LEU A 80 -6.06 6.84 14.69
N LYS A 81 -5.21 7.78 15.13
CA LYS A 81 -5.49 9.22 15.01
C LYS A 81 -5.68 9.65 13.55
N ARG A 82 -4.80 9.20 12.64
CA ARG A 82 -4.90 9.56 11.21
C ARG A 82 -6.06 8.86 10.52
N TYR A 83 -6.34 7.62 10.90
CA TYR A 83 -7.52 6.90 10.47
C TYR A 83 -8.81 7.66 10.80
N GLU A 84 -8.95 8.12 12.06
CA GLU A 84 -10.08 8.94 12.50
C GLU A 84 -10.15 10.29 11.77
N LEU A 85 -9.01 10.92 11.47
CA LEU A 85 -8.97 12.15 10.68
C LEU A 85 -9.50 11.96 9.25
N VAL A 86 -9.16 10.84 8.61
CA VAL A 86 -9.61 10.54 7.24
C VAL A 86 -11.06 10.04 7.22
N SER A 87 -11.46 9.29 8.24
CA SER A 87 -12.77 8.64 8.33
C SER A 87 -13.35 8.75 9.75
N PRO A 88 -13.94 9.90 10.12
CA PRO A 88 -14.52 10.11 11.45
C PRO A 88 -15.65 9.12 11.79
N GLU A 89 -16.36 8.64 10.77
CA GLU A 89 -17.41 7.64 10.90
C GLU A 89 -16.87 6.19 10.96
N SER A 90 -15.55 6.04 11.00
CA SER A 90 -14.86 4.74 11.07
C SER A 90 -15.20 3.78 9.91
N GLY A 91 -15.39 4.32 8.70
CA GLY A 91 -15.44 3.54 7.45
C GLY A 91 -14.06 3.15 6.94
N ILE A 92 -14.00 2.22 5.99
CA ILE A 92 -12.75 1.70 5.39
C ILE A 92 -11.97 2.86 4.77
N VAL A 93 -10.69 3.01 5.12
CA VAL A 93 -9.77 3.94 4.45
C VAL A 93 -8.79 3.12 3.61
N ILE A 94 -8.69 3.48 2.33
CA ILE A 94 -7.78 2.85 1.38
C ILE A 94 -6.75 3.88 0.92
N SER A 95 -5.49 3.46 0.80
CA SER A 95 -4.41 4.28 0.28
C SER A 95 -4.67 4.71 -1.16
N THR A 96 -3.99 5.77 -1.57
CA THR A 96 -4.14 6.34 -2.89
C THR A 96 -2.81 6.46 -3.61
N GLU A 97 -2.85 6.52 -4.93
CA GLU A 97 -1.71 6.77 -5.80
C GLU A 97 -2.05 7.79 -6.91
N LYS A 98 -1.01 8.18 -7.65
CA LYS A 98 -1.08 9.20 -8.70
C LYS A 98 -1.59 8.70 -10.04
N TYR A 99 -1.44 7.41 -10.32
CA TYR A 99 -1.75 6.82 -11.62
C TYR A 99 -2.93 5.86 -11.52
N CYS A 100 -3.80 5.87 -12.53
CA CYS A 100 -4.91 4.92 -12.58
C CYS A 100 -4.38 3.59 -13.12
N SER A 101 -4.25 2.60 -12.23
CA SER A 101 -3.63 1.31 -12.52
C SER A 101 -4.47 0.14 -11.97
N PRO A 102 -4.54 -1.03 -12.65
CA PRO A 102 -3.90 -1.34 -13.94
C PRO A 102 -4.72 -0.88 -15.17
N ASP A 103 -5.95 -0.42 -14.96
CA ASP A 103 -6.87 -0.04 -16.04
C ASP A 103 -7.07 1.48 -16.08
N SER A 104 -6.29 2.15 -16.93
CA SER A 104 -6.35 3.60 -17.07
C SER A 104 -7.67 4.11 -17.66
N SER A 105 -8.48 3.24 -18.28
CA SER A 105 -9.80 3.62 -18.81
C SER A 105 -10.78 4.03 -17.70
N LEU A 106 -10.52 3.61 -16.45
CA LEU A 106 -11.34 3.94 -15.27
C LEU A 106 -11.09 5.37 -14.75
N THR A 107 -10.11 6.10 -15.30
CA THR A 107 -9.71 7.44 -14.83
C THR A 107 -10.89 8.42 -14.71
N ASN A 108 -11.82 8.40 -15.66
CA ASN A 108 -12.96 9.32 -15.69
C ASN A 108 -14.08 8.94 -14.71
N LEU A 109 -14.05 7.71 -14.16
CA LEU A 109 -15.04 7.24 -13.19
C LEU A 109 -14.69 7.61 -11.75
N TYR A 110 -13.41 7.89 -11.48
CA TYR A 110 -12.99 8.38 -10.18
C TYR A 110 -13.52 9.81 -9.91
N PRO A 111 -13.91 10.15 -8.67
CA PRO A 111 -14.21 11.54 -8.32
C PRO A 111 -13.01 12.46 -8.58
N LEU A 112 -13.27 13.70 -9.00
CA LEU A 112 -12.21 14.72 -9.09
C LEU A 112 -11.82 15.16 -7.68
N VAL A 113 -10.51 15.33 -7.46
CA VAL A 113 -9.94 15.77 -6.20
C VAL A 113 -8.91 16.88 -6.44
N ARG A 114 -8.54 17.62 -5.40
CA ARG A 114 -7.58 18.73 -5.49
C ARG A 114 -6.12 18.28 -5.44
N THR A 115 -5.88 17.05 -5.00
CA THR A 115 -4.56 16.46 -4.88
C THR A 115 -4.24 15.64 -6.12
N GLN A 116 -2.96 15.30 -6.30
CA GLN A 116 -2.55 14.34 -7.32
C GLN A 116 -2.88 12.89 -6.95
N TYR A 117 -3.22 12.63 -5.68
CA TYR A 117 -3.48 11.30 -5.15
C TYR A 117 -4.98 11.00 -5.22
N ARG A 118 -5.38 10.39 -6.33
CA ARG A 118 -6.79 10.24 -6.71
C ARG A 118 -7.23 8.80 -6.83
N PHE A 119 -6.32 7.90 -7.17
CA PHE A 119 -6.66 6.54 -7.55
C PHE A 119 -6.38 5.58 -6.41
N LEU A 120 -7.22 4.55 -6.26
CA LEU A 120 -7.07 3.54 -5.22
C LEU A 120 -5.75 2.79 -5.40
N ASN A 121 -5.00 2.62 -4.31
CA ASN A 121 -3.89 1.67 -4.23
C ASN A 121 -4.25 0.60 -3.18
N SER A 122 -4.11 -0.68 -3.53
CA SER A 122 -4.52 -1.77 -2.62
C SER A 122 -3.45 -2.19 -1.62
N GLY A 123 -2.29 -1.54 -1.62
CA GLY A 123 -1.17 -1.89 -0.74
C GLY A 123 -1.27 -1.32 0.67
N GLY A 124 -2.33 -0.57 0.99
CA GLY A 124 -2.59 -0.05 2.33
C GLY A 124 -4.08 0.18 2.58
N ILE A 125 -4.68 -0.58 3.50
CA ILE A 125 -6.11 -0.48 3.84
C ILE A 125 -6.28 -0.58 5.35
N ILE A 126 -7.14 0.25 5.94
CA ILE A 126 -7.50 0.18 7.36
C ILE A 126 -9.01 0.26 7.54
N GLY A 127 -9.54 -0.51 8.49
CA GLY A 127 -10.98 -0.56 8.76
C GLY A 127 -11.33 -1.62 9.80
N LYS A 128 -12.61 -1.71 10.15
CA LYS A 128 -13.08 -2.81 11.00
C LYS A 128 -13.10 -4.12 10.22
N VAL A 129 -12.89 -5.23 10.93
CA VAL A 129 -12.97 -6.59 10.37
C VAL A 129 -14.26 -6.81 9.58
N SER A 130 -15.41 -6.41 10.13
CA SER A 130 -16.71 -6.57 9.47
C SER A 130 -16.82 -5.83 8.13
N ASP A 131 -16.39 -4.56 8.09
CA ASP A 131 -16.46 -3.74 6.87
C ASP A 131 -15.54 -4.29 5.78
N ILE A 132 -14.31 -4.72 6.15
CA ILE A 132 -13.36 -5.28 5.19
C ILE A 132 -13.83 -6.65 4.68
N LEU A 133 -14.45 -7.48 5.53
CA LEU A 133 -15.06 -8.73 5.09
C LEU A 133 -16.21 -8.50 4.10
N GLU A 134 -17.03 -7.47 4.31
CA GLU A 134 -18.08 -7.09 3.36
C GLU A 134 -17.50 -6.66 2.02
N LEU A 135 -16.45 -5.82 2.02
CA LEU A 135 -15.73 -5.45 0.80
C LEU A 135 -15.19 -6.68 0.07
N LEU A 136 -14.54 -7.61 0.77
CA LEU A 136 -13.99 -8.84 0.19
C LEU A 136 -15.08 -9.77 -0.36
N GLU A 137 -16.28 -9.76 0.23
CA GLU A 137 -17.43 -10.50 -0.28
C GLU A 137 -17.91 -9.88 -1.61
N LYS A 138 -18.05 -8.56 -1.69
CA LYS A 138 -18.39 -7.87 -2.95
C LYS A 138 -17.36 -8.13 -4.05
N VAL A 139 -16.07 -8.13 -3.71
CA VAL A 139 -14.98 -8.53 -4.63
C VAL A 139 -15.17 -9.98 -5.12
N SER A 140 -15.57 -10.89 -4.23
CA SER A 140 -15.78 -12.31 -4.57
C SER A 140 -16.96 -12.49 -5.53
N VAL A 141 -18.08 -11.81 -5.27
CA VAL A 141 -19.27 -11.81 -6.13
C VAL A 141 -18.92 -11.29 -7.52
N LEU A 142 -18.32 -10.10 -7.62
CA LEU A 142 -17.91 -9.50 -8.90
C LEU A 142 -16.95 -10.39 -9.72
N ASN A 143 -16.12 -11.18 -9.05
CA ASN A 143 -15.19 -12.08 -9.73
C ASN A 143 -15.90 -13.33 -10.31
N SER A 144 -16.93 -13.82 -9.59
CA SER A 144 -17.71 -15.01 -9.93
C SER A 144 -18.76 -14.77 -11.01
N GLU A 145 -19.35 -13.59 -11.02
CA GLU A 145 -20.31 -13.20 -12.05
C GLU A 145 -19.53 -12.93 -13.34
N ASN A 146 -19.89 -13.63 -14.43
CA ASN A 146 -19.43 -13.32 -15.80
C ASN A 146 -20.05 -12.00 -16.29
N GLU A 147 -20.06 -10.96 -15.45
CA GLU A 147 -20.44 -9.63 -15.87
C GLU A 147 -19.42 -9.18 -16.91
N ASN A 148 -19.89 -8.84 -18.10
CA ASN A 148 -19.14 -8.19 -19.19
C ASN A 148 -18.49 -6.84 -18.79
N ILE A 149 -18.50 -6.50 -17.49
CA ILE A 149 -17.97 -5.28 -16.89
C ILE A 149 -16.50 -5.47 -16.46
N VAL A 150 -16.10 -6.70 -16.11
CA VAL A 150 -14.70 -7.01 -15.82
C VAL A 150 -14.00 -7.38 -17.12
N SER A 151 -13.14 -6.49 -17.62
CA SER A 151 -12.21 -6.90 -18.65
C SER A 151 -11.39 -8.07 -18.10
N ASN A 152 -11.51 -9.25 -18.71
CA ASN A 152 -10.90 -10.48 -18.20
C ASN A 152 -9.38 -10.33 -17.95
N GLN A 153 -8.74 -9.39 -18.65
CA GLN A 153 -7.29 -9.15 -18.59
C GLN A 153 -6.75 -8.68 -17.24
N TYR A 154 -7.56 -8.14 -16.32
CA TYR A 154 -7.09 -7.63 -15.03
C TYR A 154 -7.62 -8.38 -13.79
N LYS A 155 -8.32 -9.52 -13.96
CA LYS A 155 -8.85 -10.31 -12.83
C LYS A 155 -7.78 -10.82 -11.86
N TRP A 156 -6.52 -10.90 -12.31
CA TRP A 156 -5.37 -11.25 -11.48
C TRP A 156 -4.99 -10.18 -10.45
N SER A 157 -5.47 -8.93 -10.61
CA SER A 157 -5.12 -7.80 -9.76
C SER A 157 -6.20 -7.58 -8.69
N ASN A 158 -5.80 -7.64 -7.41
CA ASN A 158 -6.71 -7.27 -6.32
C ASN A 158 -7.04 -5.77 -6.38
N GLN A 159 -6.08 -4.90 -6.69
CA GLN A 159 -6.31 -3.46 -6.89
C GLN A 159 -7.41 -3.16 -7.91
N TYR A 160 -7.42 -3.88 -9.04
CA TYR A 160 -8.45 -3.71 -10.06
C TYR A 160 -9.84 -4.04 -9.52
N LEU A 161 -10.02 -5.19 -8.85
CA LEU A 161 -11.34 -5.59 -8.36
C LEU A 161 -11.82 -4.70 -7.20
N TRP A 162 -10.91 -4.26 -6.33
CA TRP A 162 -11.24 -3.32 -5.27
C TRP A 162 -11.63 -1.96 -5.84
N THR A 163 -10.97 -1.51 -6.92
CA THR A 163 -11.38 -0.35 -7.70
C THR A 163 -12.80 -0.52 -8.27
N GLN A 164 -13.11 -1.69 -8.84
CA GLN A 164 -14.46 -1.96 -9.37
C GLN A 164 -15.52 -1.89 -8.26
N VAL A 165 -15.27 -2.49 -7.09
CA VAL A 165 -16.16 -2.37 -5.92
C VAL A 165 -16.33 -0.92 -5.51
N PHE A 166 -15.24 -0.16 -5.32
CA PHE A 166 -15.29 1.25 -4.94
C PHE A 166 -16.09 2.12 -5.95
N LEU A 167 -15.93 1.84 -7.25
CA LEU A 167 -16.62 2.60 -8.29
C LEU A 167 -18.11 2.24 -8.39
N LYS A 168 -18.50 1.00 -8.10
CA LYS A 168 -19.89 0.50 -8.20
C LYS A 168 -20.70 0.62 -6.90
N GLU A 169 -20.13 0.17 -5.79
CA GLU A 169 -20.82 0.02 -4.50
C GLU A 169 -20.74 1.31 -3.66
N LYS A 170 -21.57 2.29 -4.01
CA LYS A 170 -21.59 3.60 -3.32
C LYS A 170 -22.10 3.56 -1.88
N ASP A 171 -22.77 2.47 -1.50
CA ASP A 171 -23.30 2.28 -0.15
C ASP A 171 -22.22 1.81 0.84
N LEU A 172 -21.09 1.27 0.35
CA LEU A 172 -19.96 0.96 1.22
C LEU A 172 -19.29 2.25 1.67
N ASN A 173 -19.08 2.40 2.99
CA ASN A 173 -18.37 3.55 3.55
C ASN A 173 -16.86 3.44 3.32
N ILE A 174 -16.43 3.58 2.06
CA ILE A 174 -15.03 3.58 1.64
C ILE A 174 -14.58 5.02 1.44
N LYS A 175 -13.48 5.39 2.10
CA LYS A 175 -12.76 6.65 1.92
C LYS A 175 -11.41 6.37 1.29
N LEU A 176 -11.03 7.23 0.36
CA LEU A 176 -9.68 7.26 -0.18
C LEU A 176 -8.86 8.29 0.61
N ASP A 177 -7.66 7.93 1.06
CA ASP A 177 -6.74 8.86 1.72
C ASP A 177 -6.09 9.81 0.70
N ILE A 178 -6.90 10.69 0.12
CA ILE A 178 -6.49 11.58 -0.98
C ILE A 178 -5.49 12.67 -0.56
N ASN A 179 -5.35 12.91 0.75
CA ASN A 179 -4.41 13.87 1.31
C ASN A 179 -3.12 13.20 1.81
N CYS A 180 -3.00 11.88 1.72
CA CYS A 180 -1.87 11.13 2.28
C CYS A 180 -1.66 11.44 3.77
N GLU A 181 -2.74 11.44 4.56
CA GLU A 181 -2.67 11.67 6.01
C GLU A 181 -2.05 10.47 6.72
N LEU A 182 -2.45 9.27 6.32
CA LEU A 182 -1.97 8.00 6.85
C LEU A 182 -0.98 7.33 5.90
N PHE A 183 -1.38 7.17 4.65
CA PHE A 183 -0.68 6.39 3.65
C PHE A 183 0.03 7.29 2.64
N GLN A 184 1.27 6.95 2.31
CA GLN A 184 2.03 7.56 1.23
C GLN A 184 2.49 6.49 0.25
N THR A 185 1.75 6.38 -0.85
CA THR A 185 2.21 5.60 -2.00
C THR A 185 3.18 6.42 -2.82
N ILE A 186 4.33 5.84 -3.15
CA ILE A 186 5.41 6.41 -3.93
C ILE A 186 5.54 5.56 -5.20
N PRO A 187 4.77 5.87 -6.25
CA PRO A 187 4.79 5.10 -7.49
C PRO A 187 5.90 5.56 -8.43
N ASN A 188 6.43 4.65 -9.24
CA ASN A 188 7.10 5.02 -10.48
C ASN A 188 6.09 5.57 -11.50
N SER A 189 6.54 6.37 -12.47
CA SER A 189 5.69 6.66 -13.62
C SER A 189 5.44 5.39 -14.42
N ILE A 190 4.33 5.33 -15.15
CA ILE A 190 4.02 4.18 -16.01
C ILE A 190 5.17 3.92 -16.99
N GLU A 191 5.69 4.99 -17.61
CA GLU A 191 6.83 4.92 -18.53
C GLU A 191 8.11 4.39 -17.87
N SER A 192 8.48 4.93 -16.69
CA SER A 192 9.72 4.50 -16.03
C SER A 192 9.62 3.07 -15.51
N GLY A 193 8.44 2.63 -15.09
CA GLY A 193 8.16 1.24 -14.71
C GLY A 193 8.37 0.28 -15.88
N TYR A 194 7.75 0.56 -17.03
CA TYR A 194 7.94 -0.27 -18.23
C TYR A 194 9.39 -0.31 -18.68
N LYS A 195 10.06 0.85 -18.69
CA LYS A 195 11.48 0.91 -19.05
C LYS A 195 12.33 0.08 -18.08
N TYR A 196 12.09 0.18 -16.78
CA TYR A 196 12.87 -0.55 -15.78
C TYR A 196 12.73 -2.06 -15.91
N ALA A 197 11.53 -2.54 -16.26
CA ALA A 197 11.25 -3.96 -16.46
C ALA A 197 12.01 -4.59 -17.64
N ILE A 198 12.33 -3.81 -18.68
CA ILE A 198 12.99 -4.32 -19.90
C ILE A 198 14.50 -4.06 -19.95
N VAL A 199 15.01 -3.11 -19.18
CA VAL A 199 16.44 -2.77 -19.16
C VAL A 199 17.20 -3.85 -18.37
N SER A 200 18.15 -4.51 -19.04
CA SER A 200 19.03 -5.52 -18.42
C SER A 200 20.37 -4.94 -17.92
N ASN A 201 20.76 -3.76 -18.38
CA ASN A 201 22.01 -3.11 -17.98
C ASN A 201 21.92 -2.58 -16.54
N ILE A 202 22.76 -3.12 -15.65
CA ILE A 202 22.77 -2.77 -14.21
C ILE A 202 23.04 -1.28 -13.98
N LYS A 203 24.02 -0.69 -14.68
CA LYS A 203 24.35 0.74 -14.51
C LYS A 203 23.23 1.66 -14.97
N GLU A 204 22.50 1.26 -16.02
CA GLU A 204 21.33 2.01 -16.46
C GLU A 204 20.19 1.91 -15.43
N ARG A 205 19.94 0.72 -14.87
CA ARG A 205 18.97 0.54 -13.78
C ARG A 205 19.31 1.39 -12.55
N GLU A 206 20.58 1.38 -12.12
CA GLU A 206 21.05 2.24 -11.02
C GLU A 206 20.78 3.72 -11.30
N LYS A 207 21.09 4.20 -12.51
CA LYS A 207 20.82 5.58 -12.91
C LYS A 207 19.32 5.91 -12.87
N MET A 208 18.46 4.98 -13.29
CA MET A 208 17.00 5.16 -13.22
C MET A 208 16.50 5.26 -11.78
N ILE A 209 17.05 4.45 -10.87
CA ILE A 209 16.73 4.51 -9.44
C ILE A 209 17.12 5.89 -8.88
N ILE A 210 18.35 6.34 -9.11
CA ILE A 210 18.86 7.64 -8.63
C ILE A 210 17.98 8.79 -9.15
N ASN A 211 17.69 8.83 -10.45
CA ASN A 211 16.83 9.87 -11.02
C ASN A 211 15.42 9.89 -10.41
N SER A 212 14.90 8.72 -10.05
CA SER A 212 13.57 8.61 -9.43
C SER A 212 13.60 9.13 -7.99
N ILE A 213 14.68 8.86 -7.24
CA ILE A 213 14.90 9.42 -5.90
C ILE A 213 14.95 10.94 -5.98
N ASP A 214 15.72 11.53 -6.90
CA ASP A 214 15.78 12.99 -7.05
C ASP A 214 14.40 13.61 -7.30
N THR A 215 13.57 12.93 -8.08
CA THR A 215 12.17 13.36 -8.33
C THR A 215 11.35 13.31 -7.05
N ILE A 216 11.44 12.22 -6.28
CA ILE A 216 10.74 12.07 -4.99
C ILE A 216 11.20 13.14 -4.00
N LEU A 217 12.51 13.39 -3.88
CA LEU A 217 13.04 14.41 -2.96
C LEU A 217 12.60 15.84 -3.31
N SER A 218 12.09 16.09 -4.52
CA SER A 218 11.45 17.36 -4.86
C SER A 218 10.00 17.47 -4.36
N GLU A 219 9.35 16.36 -4.06
CA GLU A 219 7.95 16.26 -3.62
C GLU A 219 7.80 16.06 -2.11
N PHE A 220 8.87 15.63 -1.46
CA PHE A 220 8.91 15.32 -0.04
C PHE A 220 9.99 16.11 0.69
N MET A 221 9.67 16.61 1.88
CA MET A 221 10.69 17.07 2.82
C MET A 221 11.00 15.97 3.81
N MET A 222 12.28 15.62 3.92
CA MET A 222 12.77 14.70 4.95
C MET A 222 13.36 15.50 6.10
N ASN A 223 12.81 15.29 7.30
CA ASN A 223 13.30 15.89 8.53
C ASN A 223 13.88 14.79 9.41
N ASP A 224 15.03 15.07 10.02
CA ASP A 224 15.67 14.23 11.04
C ASP A 224 15.93 12.77 10.60
N GLY A 225 16.02 12.51 9.29
CA GLY A 225 16.29 11.20 8.69
C GLY A 225 15.12 10.19 8.73
N ILE A 226 14.04 10.49 9.47
CA ILE A 226 12.95 9.54 9.73
C ILE A 226 11.56 10.08 9.43
N THR A 227 11.39 11.41 9.43
CA THR A 227 10.09 12.04 9.18
C THR A 227 9.99 12.47 7.74
N ILE A 228 8.93 12.04 7.05
CA ILE A 228 8.63 12.47 5.69
C ILE A 228 7.38 13.34 5.69
N LYS A 229 7.48 14.51 5.04
CA LYS A 229 6.38 15.41 4.77
C LYS A 229 6.08 15.42 3.29
N ASN A 230 4.83 15.16 2.91
CA ASN A 230 4.36 15.38 1.55
C ASN A 230 4.14 16.89 1.35
N ILE A 231 4.90 17.52 0.44
CA ILE A 231 4.84 18.97 0.22
C ILE A 231 3.49 19.37 -0.37
N SER A 232 2.97 18.56 -1.30
CA SER A 232 1.75 18.87 -2.05
C SER A 232 0.48 18.84 -1.19
N THR A 233 0.41 17.93 -0.23
CA THR A 233 -0.74 17.79 0.68
C THR A 233 -0.50 18.43 2.05
N ASN A 234 0.75 18.82 2.35
CA ASN A 234 1.18 19.36 3.63
C ASN A 234 0.93 18.40 4.81
N THR A 235 1.01 17.09 4.57
CA THR A 235 0.77 16.03 5.57
C THR A 235 2.05 15.30 5.95
N TYR A 236 1.97 14.57 7.07
CA TYR A 236 3.04 13.72 7.59
C TYR A 236 2.53 12.27 7.63
N PRO A 237 2.55 11.54 6.50
CA PRO A 237 2.14 10.15 6.43
C PRO A 237 3.02 9.29 7.36
N ILE A 238 2.52 8.12 7.76
CA ILE A 238 3.26 7.20 8.64
C ILE A 238 3.37 5.78 8.13
N HIS A 239 2.75 5.51 6.98
CA HIS A 239 2.95 4.32 6.19
C HIS A 239 3.47 4.73 4.82
N LEU A 240 4.65 4.23 4.45
CA LEU A 240 5.27 4.50 3.16
C LEU A 240 5.19 3.23 2.32
N HIS A 241 4.77 3.35 1.07
CA HIS A 241 4.64 2.24 0.12
C HIS A 241 5.36 2.57 -1.18
N PHE A 242 6.47 1.88 -1.44
CA PHE A 242 7.33 2.07 -2.61
C PHE A 242 6.90 1.17 -3.76
N CYS A 243 5.73 1.45 -4.33
CA CYS A 243 5.09 0.51 -5.24
C CYS A 243 5.79 0.40 -6.61
N GLY A 244 5.95 -0.84 -7.06
CA GLY A 244 6.61 -1.20 -8.32
C GLY A 244 8.12 -1.43 -8.17
N ASP A 245 8.69 -2.27 -9.06
CA ASP A 245 10.07 -2.77 -8.91
C ASP A 245 11.13 -1.68 -8.82
N LEU A 246 10.93 -0.58 -9.55
CA LEU A 246 11.83 0.57 -9.53
C LEU A 246 11.83 1.24 -8.15
N MET A 247 10.67 1.42 -7.54
CA MET A 247 10.51 2.07 -6.24
C MET A 247 10.88 1.15 -5.09
N LYS A 248 10.54 -0.14 -5.18
CA LYS A 248 11.06 -1.16 -4.26
C LYS A 248 12.59 -1.14 -4.19
N SER A 249 13.26 -0.91 -5.33
CA SER A 249 14.72 -0.75 -5.36
C SER A 249 15.18 0.57 -4.71
N ALA A 250 14.46 1.67 -4.97
CA ALA A 250 14.77 3.00 -4.40
C ALA A 250 14.63 3.06 -2.87
N MET A 251 13.76 2.24 -2.28
CA MET A 251 13.57 2.11 -0.83
C MET A 251 14.87 1.83 -0.06
N PHE A 252 15.81 1.11 -0.68
CA PHE A 252 17.11 0.74 -0.08
C PHE A 252 18.26 1.68 -0.44
N MET A 253 17.97 2.83 -1.05
CA MET A 253 18.96 3.83 -1.38
C MET A 253 18.82 5.03 -0.45
N GLU A 254 19.89 5.81 -0.33
CA GLU A 254 19.84 7.10 0.37
C GLU A 254 18.84 8.05 -0.31
N PRO A 255 18.07 8.84 0.46
CA PRO A 255 18.06 8.92 1.92
C PRO A 255 17.12 7.93 2.64
N PHE A 256 16.31 7.14 1.92
CA PHE A 256 15.33 6.22 2.54
C PHE A 256 15.98 5.11 3.37
N ASN A 257 17.15 4.66 2.94
CA ASN A 257 17.93 3.66 3.65
C ASN A 257 18.38 4.11 5.06
N GLN A 258 18.42 5.42 5.36
CA GLN A 258 18.76 5.91 6.69
C GLN A 258 17.76 5.42 7.74
N PHE A 259 16.47 5.48 7.42
CA PHE A 259 15.42 4.99 8.32
C PHE A 259 15.55 3.48 8.54
N ILE A 260 15.75 2.72 7.46
CA ILE A 260 15.96 1.26 7.53
C ILE A 260 17.17 0.95 8.42
N GLY A 261 18.31 1.60 8.20
CA GLY A 261 19.50 1.41 9.02
C GLY A 261 19.26 1.76 10.50
N PHE A 262 18.57 2.87 10.77
CA PHE A 262 18.24 3.30 12.13
C PHE A 262 17.38 2.28 12.88
N VAL A 263 16.24 1.87 12.31
CA VAL A 263 15.35 0.92 13.01
C VAL A 263 15.98 -0.44 13.22
N ASN A 264 16.81 -0.92 12.29
CA ASN A 264 17.48 -2.21 12.44
C ASN A 264 18.58 -2.17 13.50
N ASN A 265 19.32 -1.06 13.63
CA ASN A 265 20.32 -0.92 14.70
C ASN A 265 19.66 -0.92 16.08
N GLU A 266 18.54 -0.22 16.24
CA GLU A 266 17.80 -0.14 17.50
C GLU A 266 17.11 -1.46 17.86
N VAL A 267 16.62 -2.22 16.87
CA VAL A 267 16.00 -3.54 17.11
C VAL A 267 17.02 -4.62 17.46
N LEU A 268 18.27 -4.49 17.01
CA LEU A 268 19.35 -5.44 17.27
C LEU A 268 20.18 -5.12 18.53
N ALA A 269 19.99 -3.94 19.12
CA ALA A 269 20.66 -3.48 20.35
C ALA A 269 19.98 -4.02 21.62
#